data_AF-A0A7R9A1F1-F1
#
_entry.id   AF-A0A7R9A1F1-F1
#
_cell.length_a   1.000
_cell.length_b   1.000
_cell.length_c   1.000
_cell.angle_alpha   90.00
_cell.angle_beta   90.00
_cell.angle_gamma   90.00
#
_symmetry.space_group_name_H-M   'P 1'
#
loop_
_entity.id
_entity.type
_entity.pdbx_description
1 polymer ?
#
loop_
_entity_poly.entity_id
_entity_poly.type
_entity_poly.pdbx_seq_one_letter_code
_entity_poly.pdbx_strand_id
1 'polypeptide(L)'
;MYYHNNVSGAVVLAEVMAEHGVKRLVFSSSATVYGDPAQLPIRENFPLSATNPYGQSKLMVEEILRDLFVSDGDWQIALLRYFNPVGAHPSGRIGEDPNDIPNNLMPFVSQVAVGRRAQLSVFGNDYDTHDGTGVRDYIHVVDLADGHLKALEALENAGKGQVLTVNLGTGTGYSVLDM
;
A
#
# COMPACT_ATOMS: atom_id res chain seq x y z
N MET A 1 -10.42 16.32 2.12
CA MET A 1 -9.00 16.60 1.80
C MET A 1 -8.15 15.44 2.32
N TYR A 2 -7.16 14.96 1.56
CA TYR A 2 -6.33 13.79 1.93
C TYR A 2 -5.70 13.90 3.32
N TYR A 3 -5.08 15.03 3.67
CA TYR A 3 -4.40 15.19 4.97
C TYR A 3 -5.34 15.09 6.18
N HIS A 4 -6.51 15.72 6.10
CA HIS A 4 -7.48 15.64 7.19
C HIS A 4 -7.97 14.20 7.41
N ASN A 5 -8.26 13.46 6.34
CA ASN A 5 -8.73 12.09 6.45
C ASN A 5 -7.62 11.13 6.90
N ASN A 6 -6.45 11.21 6.25
CA ASN A 6 -5.39 10.21 6.41
C ASN A 6 -4.50 10.50 7.61
N VAL A 7 -4.02 11.74 7.74
CA VAL A 7 -3.07 12.11 8.80
C VAL A 7 -3.81 12.31 10.12
N SER A 8 -4.83 13.18 10.16
CA SER A 8 -5.58 13.40 11.40
C SER A 8 -6.29 12.12 11.88
N GLY A 9 -6.83 11.32 10.96
CA GLY A 9 -7.44 10.04 11.30
C GLY A 9 -6.45 9.04 11.93
N ALA A 10 -5.22 8.96 11.42
CA ALA A 10 -4.19 8.12 12.00
C ALA A 10 -3.74 8.59 13.39
N VAL A 11 -3.61 9.91 13.59
CA VAL A 11 -3.26 10.49 14.89
C VAL A 11 -4.35 10.18 15.93
N VAL A 12 -5.62 10.45 15.61
CA VAL A 12 -6.75 10.17 16.51
C VAL A 12 -6.83 8.68 16.85
N LEU A 13 -6.60 7.80 15.88
CA LEU A 13 -6.56 6.36 16.14
C LEU A 13 -5.45 6.00 17.14
N ALA A 14 -4.22 6.50 16.93
CA ALA A 14 -3.09 6.23 17.81
C ALA A 14 -3.31 6.76 19.24
N GLU A 15 -3.91 7.94 19.38
CA GLU A 15 -4.28 8.53 20.67
C GLU A 15 -5.27 7.63 21.44
N VAL A 16 -6.39 7.25 20.79
CA VAL A 16 -7.41 6.39 21.42
C VAL A 16 -6.85 5.01 21.75
N MET A 17 -5.99 4.47 20.89
CA MET A 17 -5.27 3.22 21.13
C MET A 17 -4.39 3.33 22.39
N ALA A 18 -3.65 4.44 22.55
CA ALA A 18 -2.83 4.70 23.73
C ALA A 18 -3.68 4.78 25.01
N GLU A 19 -4.81 5.50 24.98
CA GLU A 19 -5.74 5.64 26.10
C GLU A 19 -6.28 4.29 26.60
N HIS A 20 -6.43 3.32 25.71
CA HIS A 20 -6.92 1.97 26.02
C HIS A 20 -5.80 0.94 26.21
N GLY A 21 -4.53 1.37 26.22
CA GLY A 21 -3.38 0.48 26.39
C GLY A 21 -3.14 -0.47 25.20
N VAL A 22 -3.70 -0.19 24.03
CA VAL A 22 -3.51 -0.97 22.81
C VAL A 22 -2.34 -0.40 22.03
N LYS A 23 -1.14 -0.98 22.17
CA LYS A 23 0.08 -0.46 21.55
C LYS A 23 0.57 -1.25 20.33
N ARG A 24 -0.30 -2.07 19.71
CA ARG A 24 0.03 -2.86 18.51
C ARG A 24 -0.75 -2.38 17.31
N LEU A 25 -0.04 -1.93 16.27
CA LEU A 25 -0.62 -1.34 15.07
C LEU A 25 0.01 -1.94 13.81
N VAL A 26 -0.83 -2.37 12.86
CA VAL A 26 -0.42 -2.64 11.48
C VAL A 26 -0.97 -1.52 10.62
N PHE A 27 -0.08 -0.75 10.00
CA PHE A 27 -0.42 0.39 9.17
C PHE A 27 -0.26 0.08 7.68
N SER A 28 -1.30 0.38 6.93
CA SER A 28 -1.33 0.33 5.47
C SER A 28 -0.58 1.51 4.87
N SER A 29 0.72 1.34 4.64
CA SER A 29 1.51 2.27 3.83
C SER A 29 1.42 1.89 2.34
N SER A 30 2.29 2.45 1.50
CA SER A 30 2.22 2.34 0.04
C SER A 30 3.59 2.52 -0.58
N ALA A 31 3.88 1.81 -1.67
CA ALA A 31 5.09 2.03 -2.47
C ALA A 31 5.20 3.48 -3.02
N THR A 32 4.11 4.25 -3.01
CA THR A 32 4.14 5.68 -3.38
C THR A 32 5.02 6.54 -2.45
N VAL A 33 5.38 6.05 -1.27
CA VAL A 33 6.30 6.76 -0.34
C VAL A 33 7.75 6.72 -0.81
N TYR A 34 8.07 5.98 -1.87
CA TYR A 34 9.36 6.00 -2.53
C TYR A 34 9.48 7.08 -3.62
N GLY A 35 8.35 7.69 -4.02
CA GLY A 35 8.31 8.70 -5.08
C GLY A 35 8.78 8.14 -6.42
N ASP A 36 9.86 8.72 -6.96
CA ASP A 36 10.50 8.29 -8.21
C ASP A 36 11.81 7.53 -7.89
N PRO A 37 11.78 6.18 -7.78
CA PRO A 37 12.90 5.41 -7.30
C PRO A 37 14.04 5.37 -8.33
N ALA A 38 15.27 5.61 -7.86
CA ALA A 38 16.45 5.63 -8.73
C ALA A 38 16.81 4.26 -9.34
N GLN A 39 16.30 3.16 -8.78
CA GLN A 39 16.60 1.80 -9.23
C GLN A 39 15.48 0.82 -8.87
N LEU A 40 15.35 -0.25 -9.66
CA LEU A 40 14.50 -1.40 -9.36
C LEU A 40 15.36 -2.66 -9.11
N PRO A 41 14.97 -3.58 -8.21
CA PRO A 41 13.77 -3.54 -7.36
C PRO A 41 13.92 -2.57 -6.18
N ILE A 42 12.80 -2.00 -5.74
CA ILE A 42 12.75 -1.04 -4.64
C ILE A 42 12.91 -1.77 -3.30
N ARG A 43 13.87 -1.34 -2.48
CA ARG A 43 14.11 -1.88 -1.13
C ARG A 43 13.62 -0.94 -0.05
N GLU A 44 13.39 -1.45 1.15
CA GLU A 44 12.87 -0.70 2.31
C GLU A 44 13.77 0.45 2.75
N ASN A 45 15.08 0.34 2.47
CA ASN A 45 16.09 1.33 2.78
C ASN A 45 16.25 2.43 1.71
N PHE A 46 15.41 2.44 0.67
CA PHE A 46 15.45 3.51 -0.34
C PHE A 46 15.03 4.85 0.27
N PRO A 47 15.56 5.97 -0.26
CA PRO A 47 15.09 7.29 0.09
C PRO A 47 13.57 7.42 -0.09
N LEU A 48 12.93 8.11 0.83
CA LEU A 48 11.49 8.34 0.79
C LEU A 48 11.20 9.72 0.20
N SER A 49 10.21 9.78 -0.67
CA SER A 49 9.67 11.01 -1.23
C SER A 49 8.25 10.75 -1.74
N ALA A 50 7.49 11.81 -2.00
CA ALA A 50 6.15 11.65 -2.55
C ALA A 50 5.91 12.62 -3.70
N THR A 51 5.26 12.13 -4.75
CA THR A 51 4.95 12.91 -5.97
C THR A 51 3.53 13.47 -5.96
N ASN A 52 2.71 13.10 -4.97
CA ASN A 52 1.32 13.52 -4.87
C ASN A 52 0.84 13.58 -3.39
N PRO A 53 -0.28 14.29 -3.10
CA PRO A 53 -0.78 14.44 -1.73
C PRO A 53 -1.17 13.13 -1.03
N TYR A 54 -1.61 12.10 -1.77
CA TYR A 54 -1.92 10.80 -1.20
C TYR A 54 -0.65 10.14 -0.66
N GLY A 55 0.40 10.03 -1.49
CA GLY A 55 1.70 9.51 -1.08
C GLY A 55 2.31 10.31 0.06
N GLN A 56 2.22 11.64 0.02
CA GLN A 56 2.74 12.50 1.08
C GLN A 56 2.02 12.25 2.41
N SER A 57 0.70 12.05 2.38
CA SER A 57 -0.05 11.72 3.59
C SER A 57 0.35 10.38 4.21
N LYS A 58 0.71 9.38 3.39
CA LYS A 58 1.22 8.09 3.88
C LYS A 58 2.61 8.22 4.49
N LEU A 59 3.50 8.99 3.85
CA LEU A 59 4.84 9.26 4.36
C LEU A 59 4.78 10.00 5.71
N MET A 60 3.95 11.03 5.84
CA MET A 60 3.74 11.73 7.11
C MET A 60 3.25 10.81 8.22
N VAL A 61 2.34 9.87 7.93
CA VAL A 61 1.89 8.91 8.94
C VAL A 61 2.99 7.93 9.32
N GLU A 62 3.84 7.49 8.38
CA GLU A 62 5.02 6.69 8.75
C GLU A 62 5.96 7.44 9.70
N GLU A 63 6.22 8.73 9.44
CA GLU A 63 7.05 9.58 10.30
C GLU A 63 6.44 9.72 11.70
N ILE A 64 5.15 10.06 11.79
CA ILE A 64 4.42 10.18 13.06
C ILE A 64 4.48 8.87 13.85
N LEU A 65 4.29 7.72 13.19
CA LEU A 65 4.31 6.41 13.87
C LEU A 65 5.73 6.03 14.32
N ARG A 66 6.78 6.42 13.59
CA ARG A 66 8.17 6.25 14.04
C ARG A 66 8.45 7.12 15.25
N ASP A 67 8.01 8.38 15.24
CA ASP A 67 8.17 9.30 16.36
C ASP A 67 7.38 8.85 17.59
N LEU A 68 6.19 8.27 17.40
CA LEU A 68 5.41 7.66 18.47
C LEU A 68 6.21 6.55 19.17
N PHE A 69 6.84 5.65 18.41
CA PHE A 69 7.71 4.62 18.98
C PHE A 69 8.96 5.20 19.65
N VAL A 70 9.56 6.26 19.11
CA VAL A 70 10.69 6.96 19.77
C VAL A 70 10.26 7.55 21.11
N SER A 71 9.05 8.08 21.20
CA SER A 71 8.49 8.65 22.44
C SER A 71 8.08 7.59 23.47
N ASP A 72 7.67 6.41 22.99
CA ASP A 72 7.20 5.30 23.80
C ASP A 72 7.62 3.97 23.16
N GLY A 73 8.73 3.43 23.67
CA GLY A 73 9.37 2.22 23.14
C GLY A 73 8.59 0.92 23.36
N ASP A 74 7.40 0.95 23.97
CA ASP A 74 6.53 -0.22 24.08
C ASP A 74 5.70 -0.47 22.80
N TRP A 75 5.61 0.51 21.91
CA TRP A 75 4.80 0.39 20.69
C TRP A 75 5.34 -0.69 19.73
N GLN A 76 4.43 -1.49 19.20
CA GLN A 76 4.69 -2.51 18.19
C GLN A 76 4.00 -2.10 16.90
N ILE A 77 4.77 -1.61 15.93
CA ILE A 77 4.23 -0.99 14.71
C ILE A 77 4.77 -1.72 13.49
N ALA A 78 3.88 -2.20 12.61
CA ALA A 78 4.26 -2.67 11.29
C ALA A 78 3.81 -1.66 10.22
N LEU A 79 4.74 -1.17 9.44
CA LEU A 79 4.53 -0.29 8.29
C LEU A 79 4.62 -1.15 7.03
N LEU A 80 3.47 -1.53 6.49
CA LEU A 80 3.40 -2.39 5.33
C LEU A 80 3.23 -1.56 4.07
N ARG A 81 4.27 -1.53 3.23
CA ARG A 81 4.28 -0.77 1.98
C ARG A 81 3.76 -1.65 0.85
N TYR A 82 2.48 -1.53 0.56
CA TYR A 82 1.87 -2.31 -0.51
C TYR A 82 2.33 -1.80 -1.87
N PHE A 83 2.55 -2.72 -2.81
CA PHE A 83 2.64 -2.38 -4.22
C PHE A 83 1.24 -2.27 -4.81
N ASN A 84 0.91 -2.92 -5.93
CA ASN A 84 -0.39 -2.77 -6.59
C ASN A 84 -1.27 -4.00 -6.30
N PRO A 85 -2.21 -3.96 -5.33
CA PRO A 85 -3.05 -5.09 -5.01
C PRO A 85 -4.08 -5.33 -6.11
N VAL A 86 -4.26 -6.58 -6.51
CA VAL A 86 -5.22 -7.01 -7.54
C VAL A 86 -5.86 -8.34 -7.19
N GLY A 87 -6.86 -8.75 -7.97
CA GLY A 87 -7.54 -10.02 -7.77
C GLY A 87 -8.68 -9.93 -6.76
N ALA A 88 -9.13 -11.09 -6.29
CA ALA A 88 -10.31 -11.23 -5.45
C ALA A 88 -10.18 -12.49 -4.59
N HIS A 89 -11.08 -12.66 -3.62
CA HIS A 89 -11.12 -13.93 -2.89
C HIS A 89 -11.52 -15.08 -3.84
N PRO A 90 -10.90 -16.27 -3.77
CA PRO A 90 -11.12 -17.37 -4.71
C PRO A 90 -12.56 -17.90 -4.77
N SER A 91 -13.39 -17.59 -3.77
CA SER A 91 -14.83 -17.88 -3.82
C SER A 91 -15.60 -17.06 -4.86
N GLY A 92 -15.03 -15.97 -5.37
CA GLY A 92 -15.70 -15.02 -6.27
C GLY A 92 -16.79 -14.18 -5.62
N ARG A 93 -16.96 -14.25 -4.29
CA ARG A 93 -18.05 -13.56 -3.56
C ARG A 93 -17.69 -12.17 -3.06
N ILE A 94 -16.41 -11.85 -2.98
CA ILE A 94 -15.89 -10.56 -2.53
C ILE A 94 -14.67 -10.17 -3.38
N GLY A 95 -14.55 -8.89 -3.69
CA GLY A 95 -13.50 -8.29 -4.51
C GLY A 95 -13.63 -6.76 -4.50
N GLU A 96 -12.80 -6.07 -5.26
CA GLU A 96 -12.87 -4.62 -5.39
C GLU A 96 -14.13 -4.21 -6.18
N ASP A 97 -15.02 -3.43 -5.56
CA ASP A 97 -16.25 -2.91 -6.16
C ASP A 97 -16.33 -1.38 -5.95
N PRO A 98 -15.59 -0.59 -6.75
CA PRO A 98 -15.57 0.85 -6.60
C PRO A 98 -16.92 1.46 -7.03
N ASN A 99 -17.46 2.37 -6.20
CA ASN A 99 -18.73 3.06 -6.46
C ASN A 99 -18.67 4.00 -7.67
N ASP A 100 -17.49 4.54 -7.97
CA ASP A 100 -17.25 5.50 -9.05
C ASP A 100 -16.48 4.86 -10.22
N ILE A 101 -16.18 5.68 -11.24
CA ILE A 101 -15.25 5.27 -12.29
C ILE A 101 -13.92 4.86 -11.65
N PRO A 102 -13.45 3.62 -11.86
CA PRO A 102 -12.22 3.19 -11.23
C PRO A 102 -11.04 4.02 -11.72
N ASN A 103 -10.17 4.41 -10.79
CA ASN A 103 -8.90 5.04 -11.12
C ASN A 103 -7.77 4.01 -11.30
N ASN A 104 -7.96 2.78 -10.81
CA ASN A 104 -7.00 1.69 -10.85
C ASN A 104 -7.21 0.83 -12.11
N LEU A 105 -6.12 0.24 -12.63
CA LEU A 105 -6.13 -0.56 -13.87
C LEU A 105 -7.10 -1.74 -13.80
N MET A 106 -6.98 -2.62 -12.80
CA MET A 106 -7.69 -3.91 -12.80
C MET A 106 -9.21 -3.81 -12.65
N PRO A 107 -9.77 -2.95 -11.78
CA PRO A 107 -11.22 -2.74 -11.77
C PRO A 107 -11.73 -2.14 -13.08
N PHE A 108 -10.92 -1.32 -13.77
CA PHE A 108 -11.30 -0.77 -15.07
C PHE A 108 -11.32 -1.87 -16.15
N VAL A 109 -10.26 -2.69 -16.22
CA VAL A 109 -10.16 -3.85 -17.13
C VAL A 109 -11.32 -4.80 -16.92
N SER A 110 -11.62 -5.17 -15.67
CA SER A 110 -12.75 -6.07 -15.36
C SER A 110 -14.10 -5.48 -15.74
N GLN A 111 -14.33 -4.17 -15.53
CA GLN A 111 -15.56 -3.50 -15.97
C GLN A 111 -15.71 -3.49 -17.49
N VAL A 112 -14.62 -3.38 -18.26
CA VAL A 112 -14.66 -3.54 -19.73
C VAL A 112 -14.99 -4.98 -20.11
N ALA A 113 -14.35 -5.96 -19.47
CA ALA A 113 -14.55 -7.39 -19.75
C ALA A 113 -16.00 -7.84 -19.53
N VAL A 114 -16.69 -7.29 -18.53
CA VAL A 114 -18.12 -7.58 -18.27
C VAL A 114 -19.08 -6.64 -19.01
N GLY A 115 -18.59 -5.81 -19.93
CA GLY A 115 -19.40 -4.93 -20.78
C GLY A 115 -19.98 -3.69 -20.07
N ARG A 116 -19.56 -3.38 -18.84
CA ARG A 116 -19.95 -2.12 -18.15
C ARG A 116 -19.27 -0.89 -18.78
N ARG A 117 -18.16 -1.08 -19.49
CA ARG A 117 -17.42 -0.02 -20.21
C ARG A 117 -17.05 -0.47 -21.61
N ALA A 118 -16.97 0.49 -22.53
CA ALA A 118 -16.71 0.21 -23.94
C ALA A 118 -15.25 -0.15 -24.25
N GLN A 119 -14.29 0.52 -23.60
CA GLN A 119 -12.86 0.35 -23.87
C GLN A 119 -12.02 0.77 -22.65
N LEU A 120 -10.81 0.22 -22.54
CA LEU A 120 -9.77 0.67 -21.62
C LEU A 120 -9.03 1.88 -22.21
N SER A 121 -8.68 2.85 -21.38
CA SER A 121 -7.74 3.92 -21.74
C SER A 121 -6.37 3.62 -21.15
N VAL A 122 -5.38 3.36 -22.01
CA VAL A 122 -3.98 3.19 -21.61
C VAL A 122 -3.33 4.57 -21.53
N PHE A 123 -2.84 4.95 -20.35
CA PHE A 123 -2.22 6.24 -20.12
C PHE A 123 -0.70 6.18 -20.38
N GLY A 124 -0.29 6.63 -21.55
CA GLY A 124 1.11 6.65 -21.98
C GLY A 124 1.55 5.36 -22.67
N ASN A 125 2.39 5.49 -23.69
CA ASN A 125 2.95 4.41 -24.49
C ASN A 125 4.40 4.70 -24.95
N ASP A 126 5.06 5.64 -24.26
CA ASP A 126 6.39 6.17 -24.56
C ASP A 126 7.33 6.12 -23.34
N TYR A 127 6.97 5.35 -22.31
CA TYR A 127 7.87 5.08 -21.19
C TYR A 127 9.05 4.19 -21.61
N ASP A 128 10.20 4.34 -20.94
CA ASP A 128 11.37 3.47 -21.13
C ASP A 128 11.13 2.08 -20.51
N THR A 129 10.28 1.31 -21.17
CA THR A 129 9.79 -0.02 -20.79
C THR A 129 9.63 -0.86 -22.04
N HIS A 130 9.54 -2.19 -21.90
CA HIS A 130 9.61 -3.10 -23.04
C HIS A 130 8.51 -2.91 -24.11
N ASP A 131 7.36 -2.33 -23.73
CA ASP A 131 6.21 -2.08 -24.60
C ASP A 131 5.73 -0.61 -24.58
N GLY A 132 6.48 0.27 -23.91
CA GLY A 132 6.15 1.69 -23.77
C GLY A 132 5.12 2.01 -22.69
N THR A 133 4.48 1.03 -22.05
CA THR A 133 3.44 1.25 -21.04
C THR A 133 3.96 1.11 -19.61
N GLY A 134 3.23 1.68 -18.64
CA GLY A 134 3.68 1.68 -17.24
C GLY A 134 3.79 0.28 -16.63
N VAL A 135 4.97 -0.07 -16.10
CA VAL A 135 5.21 -1.34 -15.40
C VAL A 135 4.96 -1.20 -13.90
N ARG A 136 4.23 -2.16 -13.31
CA ARG A 136 3.93 -2.20 -11.86
C ARG A 136 4.06 -3.63 -11.32
N ASP A 137 4.36 -3.75 -10.03
CA ASP A 137 4.36 -5.02 -9.31
C ASP A 137 2.95 -5.29 -8.78
N TYR A 138 2.24 -6.21 -9.44
CA TYR A 138 0.88 -6.58 -9.06
C TYR A 138 0.89 -7.76 -8.09
N ILE A 139 0.38 -7.55 -6.88
CA ILE A 139 0.29 -8.57 -5.83
C ILE A 139 -1.16 -9.01 -5.65
N HIS A 140 -1.39 -10.32 -5.48
CA HIS A 140 -2.74 -10.82 -5.24
C HIS A 140 -3.24 -10.37 -3.85
N VAL A 141 -4.49 -9.90 -3.78
CA VAL A 141 -5.06 -9.33 -2.54
C VAL A 141 -5.13 -10.32 -1.38
N VAL A 142 -5.24 -11.62 -1.67
CA VAL A 142 -5.19 -12.68 -0.64
C VAL A 142 -3.78 -12.81 -0.06
N ASP A 143 -2.73 -12.79 -0.88
CA ASP A 143 -1.35 -12.81 -0.39
C ASP A 143 -1.05 -11.57 0.45
N LEU A 144 -1.60 -10.42 0.05
CA LEU A 144 -1.51 -9.20 0.82
C LEU A 144 -2.19 -9.32 2.18
N ALA A 145 -3.37 -9.94 2.24
CA ALA A 145 -4.08 -10.22 3.49
C ALA A 145 -3.28 -11.15 4.41
N ASP A 146 -2.68 -12.22 3.86
CA ASP A 146 -1.79 -13.11 4.60
C ASP A 146 -0.55 -12.37 5.12
N GLY A 147 -0.05 -11.39 4.38
CA GLY A 147 1.01 -10.49 4.82
C GLY A 147 0.67 -9.71 6.10
N HIS A 148 -0.61 -9.38 6.34
CA HIS A 148 -1.03 -8.73 7.58
C HIS A 148 -0.98 -9.69 8.78
N LEU A 149 -1.41 -10.94 8.58
CA LEU A 149 -1.32 -11.97 9.62
C LEU A 149 0.15 -12.21 9.99
N LYS A 150 1.04 -12.30 8.99
CA LYS A 150 2.48 -12.44 9.21
C LYS A 150 3.10 -11.23 9.90
N ALA A 151 2.64 -10.02 9.59
CA ALA A 151 3.08 -8.81 10.30
C ALA A 151 2.68 -8.87 11.78
N LEU A 152 1.43 -9.26 12.09
CA LEU A 152 0.97 -9.43 13.48
C LEU A 152 1.79 -10.48 14.23
N GLU A 153 2.00 -11.65 13.63
CA GLU A 153 2.85 -12.71 14.19
C GLU A 153 4.27 -12.20 14.45
N ALA A 154 4.86 -11.44 13.51
CA ALA A 154 6.20 -10.88 13.66
C ALA A 154 6.29 -9.84 14.79
N LEU A 155 5.25 -9.02 14.96
CA LEU A 155 5.15 -8.08 16.08
C LEU A 155 5.07 -8.82 17.42
N GLU A 156 4.21 -9.84 17.50
CA GLU A 156 4.04 -10.64 18.71
C GLU A 156 5.32 -11.39 19.10
N ASN A 157 5.95 -12.08 18.14
CA ASN A 157 7.14 -12.89 18.37
C ASN A 157 8.37 -12.10 18.79
N ALA A 158 8.45 -10.80 18.48
CA ALA A 158 9.55 -9.97 18.94
C ALA A 158 9.58 -9.78 20.46
N GLY A 159 8.43 -9.91 21.13
CA GLY A 159 8.31 -9.82 22.60
C GLY A 159 8.67 -8.45 23.19
N LYS A 160 8.85 -7.42 22.37
CA LYS A 160 9.19 -6.04 22.73
C LYS A 160 8.66 -5.05 21.70
N GLY A 161 8.66 -3.77 22.03
CA GLY A 161 8.35 -2.72 21.07
C GLY A 161 9.34 -2.67 19.91
N GLN A 162 8.83 -2.37 18.72
CA GLN A 162 9.61 -2.26 17.49
C GLN A 162 8.82 -1.52 16.40
N VAL A 163 9.54 -1.01 15.40
CA VAL A 163 8.97 -0.59 14.12
C VAL A 163 9.48 -1.52 13.02
N LEU A 164 8.60 -2.39 12.55
CA LEU A 164 8.84 -3.26 11.40
C LEU A 164 8.41 -2.50 10.12
N THR A 165 9.28 -2.38 9.12
CA THR A 165 8.91 -1.81 7.81
C THR A 165 9.20 -2.84 6.74
N VAL A 166 8.21 -3.20 5.93
CA VAL A 166 8.33 -4.27 4.93
C VAL A 166 7.53 -3.92 3.67
N ASN A 167 8.11 -4.21 2.52
CA ASN A 167 7.43 -4.19 1.23
C ASN A 167 6.56 -5.44 1.06
N LEU A 168 5.32 -5.25 0.61
CA LEU A 168 4.45 -6.33 0.17
C LEU A 168 4.19 -6.21 -1.33
N GLY A 169 5.00 -6.95 -2.08
CA GLY A 169 4.97 -7.08 -3.54
C GLY A 169 5.50 -8.46 -3.95
N THR A 170 5.42 -8.78 -5.24
CA THR A 170 5.90 -10.06 -5.79
C THR A 170 7.36 -10.00 -6.22
N GLY A 171 7.91 -8.79 -6.40
CA GLY A 171 9.21 -8.55 -7.01
C GLY A 171 9.20 -8.65 -8.53
N THR A 172 8.05 -8.92 -9.16
CA THR A 172 7.88 -9.06 -10.61
C THR A 172 7.02 -7.93 -11.15
N GLY A 173 7.54 -7.18 -12.12
CA GLY A 173 6.80 -6.12 -12.79
C GLY A 173 6.09 -6.61 -14.05
N TYR A 174 4.85 -6.18 -14.24
CA TYR A 174 4.07 -6.36 -15.47
C TYR A 174 3.66 -5.00 -16.01
N SER A 175 3.71 -4.84 -17.34
CA SER A 175 3.25 -3.64 -18.03
C SER A 175 1.71 -3.55 -18.03
N VAL A 176 1.14 -2.50 -18.63
CA VAL A 176 -0.31 -2.40 -18.81
C VAL A 176 -0.81 -3.43 -19.83
N LEU A 177 -0.01 -3.78 -20.84
CA LEU A 177 -0.40 -4.73 -21.89
C LEU A 177 -0.13 -6.19 -21.52
N ASP A 178 0.74 -6.45 -20.54
CA ASP A 178 0.92 -7.77 -19.95
C ASP A 178 -0.33 -8.25 -19.18
N MET A 179 -1.14 -7.31 -18.69
CA MET A 179 -2.33 -7.54 -17.85
C MET A 179 -3.61 -7.70 -18.67
#